data_AF-A0A3N5UFI8-F1
#
_entry.id   AF-A0A3N5UFI8-F1
#
_cell.length_a   1.000
_cell.length_b   1.000
_cell.length_c   1.000
_cell.angle_alpha   90.00
_cell.angle_beta   90.00
_cell.angle_gamma   90.00
#
_symmetry.space_group_name_H-M   'P 1'
#
loop_
_entity.id
_entity.type
_entity.pdbx_description
1 polymer ?
#
loop_
_entity_poly.entity_id
_entity_poly.type
_entity_poly.pdbx_seq_one_letter_code
_entity_poly.pdbx_strand_id
1 'polypeptide(L)'
;MFGFDPAIQAYPYDPEKAKKLLAEAGFPSGFETEFDTGSGRYLMDKQIAEAVVGMLAKVGVKVKLNVLEWGKYTDVRRAHTVAPLYLLGWAQTIYDADGTLGPLFCIDCTHSNYHNPELVKMMDEARNEMNADKRKALYRQILMLIKDEAPWIFLYQQVDHYGVRKRIGNFNKLAGSELMYFDTLKITE
;
A
#
# COMPACT_ATOMS: atom_id res chain seq x y z
N MET A 1 10.51 -7.18 -8.97
CA MET A 1 9.13 -7.62 -9.22
C MET A 1 8.84 -7.45 -10.69
N PHE A 2 8.26 -8.45 -11.36
CA PHE A 2 7.80 -8.33 -12.73
C PHE A 2 6.69 -7.27 -12.81
N GLY A 3 6.72 -6.39 -13.82
CA GLY A 3 5.78 -5.28 -13.96
C GLY A 3 6.13 -4.00 -13.19
N PHE A 4 7.21 -3.98 -12.40
CA PHE A 4 7.72 -2.72 -11.82
C PHE A 4 8.29 -1.80 -12.92
N ASP A 5 7.99 -0.51 -12.83
CA ASP A 5 8.45 0.50 -13.77
C ASP A 5 9.14 1.68 -13.06
N PRO A 6 10.48 1.81 -13.13
CA PRO A 6 11.21 2.88 -12.47
C PRO A 6 10.98 4.26 -13.11
N ALA A 7 10.38 4.35 -14.30
CA ALA A 7 10.05 5.64 -14.89
C ALA A 7 8.80 6.27 -14.25
N ILE A 8 7.97 5.47 -13.56
CA ILE A 8 6.80 5.97 -12.83
C ILE A 8 7.26 6.46 -11.45
N GLN A 9 7.39 7.77 -11.34
CA GLN A 9 7.84 8.43 -10.11
C GLN A 9 6.66 8.77 -9.20
N ALA A 10 6.90 8.73 -7.89
CA ALA A 10 5.94 9.16 -6.89
C ALA A 10 5.67 10.68 -7.00
N TYR A 11 4.52 11.12 -6.46
CA TYR A 11 4.26 12.54 -6.31
C TYR A 11 5.31 13.19 -5.40
N PRO A 12 5.91 14.33 -5.80
CA PRO A 12 6.83 15.04 -4.93
C PRO A 12 6.10 15.63 -3.72
N TYR A 13 6.83 15.81 -2.64
CA TYR A 13 6.32 16.54 -1.48
C TYR A 13 6.24 18.04 -1.78
N ASP A 14 5.03 18.55 -1.99
CA ASP A 14 4.78 19.96 -2.29
C ASP A 14 3.48 20.46 -1.60
N PRO A 15 3.58 20.96 -0.35
CA PRO A 15 2.43 21.48 0.39
C PRO A 15 1.77 22.69 -0.26
N GLU A 16 2.52 23.51 -0.99
CA GLU A 16 1.97 24.72 -1.62
C GLU A 16 1.13 24.35 -2.85
N LYS A 17 1.60 23.40 -3.67
CA LYS A 17 0.80 22.82 -4.74
C LYS A 17 -0.42 22.10 -4.20
N ALA A 18 -0.30 21.37 -3.09
CA ALA A 18 -1.44 20.70 -2.45
C ALA A 18 -2.52 21.70 -2.01
N LYS A 19 -2.16 22.81 -1.36
CA LYS A 19 -3.10 23.89 -1.01
C LYS A 19 -3.78 24.48 -2.24
N LYS A 20 -3.04 24.70 -3.32
CA LYS A 20 -3.59 25.20 -4.59
C LYS A 20 -4.64 24.23 -5.16
N LEU A 21 -4.32 22.94 -5.20
CA LEU A 21 -5.26 21.90 -5.67
C LEU A 21 -6.51 21.81 -4.78
N LEU A 22 -6.36 21.94 -3.46
CA LEU A 22 -7.50 22.01 -2.53
C LEU A 22 -8.40 23.22 -2.84
N ALA A 23 -7.82 24.39 -3.10
CA ALA A 23 -8.59 25.57 -3.47
C ALA A 23 -9.31 25.40 -4.83
N GLU A 24 -8.64 24.84 -5.83
CA GLU A 24 -9.24 24.51 -7.14
C GLU A 24 -10.40 23.51 -7.00
N ALA A 25 -10.30 22.58 -6.06
CA ALA A 25 -11.37 21.62 -5.72
C ALA A 25 -12.50 22.22 -4.86
N GLY A 26 -12.45 23.51 -4.50
CA GLY A 26 -13.47 24.18 -3.70
C GLY A 26 -13.26 24.14 -2.18
N PHE A 27 -12.08 23.71 -1.72
CA PHE A 27 -11.70 23.61 -0.30
C PHE A 27 -10.49 24.51 0.05
N PRO A 28 -10.58 25.84 -0.15
CA PRO A 28 -9.43 26.74 0.07
C PRO A 28 -8.93 26.78 1.52
N SER A 29 -9.80 26.43 2.49
CA SER A 29 -9.47 26.31 3.91
C SER A 29 -9.29 24.86 4.37
N GLY A 30 -9.22 23.91 3.43
CA GLY A 30 -9.25 22.48 3.70
C GLY A 30 -10.64 21.97 4.11
N PHE A 31 -10.66 20.80 4.74
CA PHE A 31 -11.87 20.10 5.20
C PHE A 31 -11.53 19.20 6.39
N GLU A 32 -12.56 18.63 7.01
CA GLU A 32 -12.41 17.65 8.09
C GLU A 32 -12.71 16.24 7.57
N THR A 33 -11.96 15.25 8.01
CA THR A 33 -12.16 13.84 7.66
C THR A 33 -11.73 12.91 8.79
N GLU A 34 -11.99 11.62 8.63
CA GLU A 34 -11.60 10.56 9.57
C GLU A 34 -10.57 9.63 8.95
N PHE A 35 -9.69 9.09 9.79
CA PHE A 35 -8.64 8.16 9.40
C PHE A 35 -8.59 6.99 10.37
N ASP A 36 -8.84 5.78 9.87
CA ASP A 36 -8.73 4.55 10.64
C ASP A 36 -7.36 3.88 10.44
N THR A 37 -6.73 3.46 11.53
CA THR A 37 -5.52 2.65 11.49
C THR A 37 -5.57 1.52 12.51
N GLY A 38 -4.90 0.42 12.20
CA GLY A 38 -4.66 -0.66 13.15
C GLY A 38 -3.49 -0.33 14.07
N SER A 39 -3.36 -1.10 15.16
CA SER A 39 -2.20 -1.05 16.05
C SER A 39 -1.59 -2.43 16.25
N GLY A 40 -0.26 -2.50 16.17
CA GLY A 40 0.53 -3.69 16.49
C GLY A 40 0.73 -4.67 15.33
N ARG A 41 0.34 -4.33 14.10
CA ARG A 41 0.57 -5.19 12.92
C ARG A 41 1.75 -4.75 12.07
N TYR A 42 1.84 -3.45 11.79
CA TYR A 42 2.94 -2.89 11.00
C TYR A 42 3.91 -2.17 11.93
N LEU A 43 5.18 -2.09 11.53
CA LEU A 43 6.18 -1.41 12.33
C LEU A 43 5.78 0.06 12.48
N MET A 44 5.49 0.47 13.72
CA MET A 44 5.09 1.84 14.06
C MET A 44 3.81 2.34 13.36
N ASP A 45 2.85 1.44 13.05
CA ASP A 45 1.58 1.77 12.36
C ASP A 45 0.88 3.03 12.92
N LYS A 46 0.76 3.12 14.24
CA LYS A 46 0.20 4.30 14.90
C LYS A 46 0.99 5.58 14.61
N GLN A 47 2.31 5.56 14.77
CA GLN A 47 3.16 6.74 14.60
C GLN A 47 3.20 7.19 13.13
N ILE A 48 3.14 6.25 12.19
CA ILE A 48 3.01 6.57 10.76
C ILE A 48 1.70 7.32 10.51
N ALA A 49 0.59 6.83 11.08
CA ALA A 49 -0.70 7.49 10.93
C ALA A 49 -0.69 8.90 11.57
N GLU A 50 -0.11 9.06 12.75
CA GLU A 50 0.09 10.36 13.41
C GLU A 50 0.93 11.33 12.54
N ALA A 51 1.99 10.83 11.90
CA ALA A 51 2.81 11.63 10.98
C ALA A 51 2.00 12.09 9.76
N VAL A 52 1.21 11.20 9.15
CA VAL A 52 0.31 11.52 8.03
C VAL A 52 -0.69 12.60 8.44
N VAL A 53 -1.32 12.47 9.61
CA VAL A 53 -2.22 13.50 10.17
C VAL A 53 -1.51 14.85 10.30
N GLY A 54 -0.29 14.86 10.84
CA GLY A 54 0.51 16.07 10.96
C GLY A 54 0.87 16.70 9.60
N MET A 55 1.10 15.89 8.57
CA MET A 55 1.38 16.37 7.20
C MET A 55 0.12 16.95 6.54
N LEU A 56 -1.03 16.30 6.70
CA LEU A 56 -2.33 16.77 6.19
C LEU A 56 -2.78 18.08 6.86
N ALA A 57 -2.51 18.23 8.16
CA ALA A 57 -2.81 19.47 8.88
C ALA A 57 -2.09 20.70 8.31
N LYS A 58 -0.87 20.54 7.75
CA LYS A 58 -0.11 21.65 7.13
C LYS A 58 -0.79 22.23 5.88
N VAL A 59 -1.72 21.50 5.28
CA VAL A 59 -2.50 21.95 4.11
C VAL A 59 -3.97 22.19 4.44
N GLY A 60 -4.31 22.26 5.74
CA GLY A 60 -5.66 22.58 6.21
C GLY A 60 -6.61 21.38 6.33
N VAL A 61 -6.16 20.16 6.04
CA VAL A 61 -6.97 18.96 6.21
C VAL A 61 -6.89 18.50 7.67
N LYS A 62 -8.00 18.63 8.40
CA LYS A 62 -8.09 18.17 9.79
C LYS A 62 -8.55 16.73 9.82
N VAL A 63 -7.77 15.88 10.46
CA VAL A 63 -8.03 14.44 10.48
C VAL A 63 -8.30 13.99 11.91
N LYS A 64 -9.44 13.35 12.13
CA LYS A 64 -9.72 12.59 13.35
C LYS A 64 -9.16 11.17 13.18
N LEU A 65 -8.06 10.90 13.90
CA LEU A 65 -7.39 9.60 13.85
C LEU A 65 -8.05 8.61 14.83
N ASN A 66 -8.56 7.50 14.31
CA ASN A 66 -9.09 6.39 15.08
C ASN A 66 -8.08 5.24 15.05
N VAL A 67 -7.53 4.88 16.21
CA VAL A 67 -6.61 3.74 16.35
C VAL A 67 -7.40 2.56 16.90
N LEU A 68 -7.49 1.49 16.13
CA LEU A 68 -8.22 0.27 16.47
C LEU A 68 -7.26 -0.87 16.81
N GLU A 69 -7.69 -1.76 17.72
CA GLU A 69 -7.05 -3.06 17.88
C GLU A 69 -7.08 -3.81 16.53
N TRP A 70 -6.02 -4.55 16.20
CA TRP A 70 -5.81 -5.12 14.86
C TRP A 70 -6.93 -6.05 14.38
N GLY A 71 -7.47 -6.90 15.26
CA GLY A 71 -8.62 -7.76 14.96
C GLY A 71 -9.84 -6.93 14.55
N LYS A 72 -10.23 -5.97 15.40
CA LYS A 72 -11.34 -5.05 15.10
C LYS A 72 -11.09 -4.23 13.82
N TYR A 73 -9.87 -3.73 13.62
CA TYR A 73 -9.49 -3.00 12.40
C TYR A 73 -9.67 -3.87 11.15
N THR A 74 -9.25 -5.13 11.25
CA THR A 74 -9.41 -6.09 10.15
C THR A 74 -10.88 -6.34 9.84
N ASP A 75 -11.74 -6.48 10.86
CA ASP A 75 -13.17 -6.69 10.66
C ASP A 75 -13.83 -5.52 9.90
N VAL A 76 -13.62 -4.29 10.35
CA VAL A 76 -14.21 -3.10 9.69
C VAL A 76 -13.65 -2.89 8.28
N ARG A 77 -12.34 -3.17 8.07
CA ARG A 77 -11.72 -3.06 6.74
C ARG A 77 -12.32 -4.06 5.77
N ARG A 78 -12.45 -5.33 6.17
CA ARG A 78 -13.02 -6.39 5.33
C ARG A 78 -14.51 -6.21 5.08
N ALA A 79 -15.21 -5.58 6.01
CA ALA A 79 -16.61 -5.20 5.84
C ALA A 79 -16.80 -3.93 4.99
N HIS A 80 -15.73 -3.29 4.53
CA HIS A 80 -15.77 -2.02 3.80
C HIS A 80 -16.48 -0.89 4.57
N THR A 81 -16.34 -0.88 5.90
CA THR A 81 -16.92 0.12 6.82
C THR A 81 -15.89 0.98 7.54
N VAL A 82 -14.65 0.98 7.04
CA VAL A 82 -13.58 1.89 7.49
C VAL A 82 -13.91 3.35 7.18
N ALA A 83 -13.27 4.26 7.90
CA ALA A 83 -13.25 5.69 7.61
C ALA A 83 -12.77 6.00 6.17
N PRO A 84 -13.05 7.22 5.64
CA PRO A 84 -12.63 7.63 4.30
C PRO A 84 -11.13 7.49 4.03
N LEU A 85 -10.29 7.66 5.07
CA LEU A 85 -8.87 7.32 5.02
C LEU A 85 -8.63 6.07 5.88
N TYR A 86 -7.79 5.16 5.40
CA TYR A 86 -7.36 4.00 6.19
C TYR A 86 -5.95 3.51 5.81
N LEU A 87 -5.24 2.89 6.76
CA LEU A 87 -3.85 2.46 6.57
C LEU A 87 -3.78 0.98 6.19
N LEU A 88 -3.22 0.67 5.03
CA LEU A 88 -3.02 -0.71 4.61
C LEU A 88 -1.59 -0.91 4.08
N GLY A 89 -0.96 -1.98 4.57
CA GLY A 89 0.29 -2.51 4.03
C GLY A 89 0.03 -3.86 3.36
N TRP A 90 0.78 -4.13 2.28
CA TRP A 90 0.68 -5.37 1.50
C TRP A 90 2.06 -5.92 1.16
N ALA A 91 2.20 -7.24 1.23
CA ALA A 91 3.37 -7.98 0.82
C ALA A 91 2.95 -9.29 0.14
N GLN A 92 3.77 -9.80 -0.79
CA GLN A 92 3.49 -11.01 -1.56
C GLN A 92 4.78 -11.70 -2.00
N THR A 93 4.73 -13.02 -2.21
CA THR A 93 5.88 -13.90 -2.50
C THR A 93 5.99 -14.38 -3.96
N ILE A 94 5.00 -14.05 -4.80
CA ILE A 94 4.90 -14.42 -6.22
C ILE A 94 5.86 -13.57 -7.08
N TYR A 95 6.30 -12.41 -6.60
CA TYR A 95 7.20 -11.46 -7.29
C TYR A 95 6.70 -10.95 -8.65
N ASP A 96 5.39 -11.02 -8.86
CA ASP A 96 4.67 -10.49 -10.01
C ASP A 96 3.74 -9.35 -9.59
N ALA A 97 3.58 -8.33 -10.43
CA ALA A 97 2.71 -7.20 -10.16
C ALA A 97 1.26 -7.62 -9.89
N ASP A 98 0.77 -8.69 -10.53
CA ASP A 98 -0.60 -9.16 -10.32
C ASP A 98 -0.90 -9.52 -8.86
N GLY A 99 0.06 -10.12 -8.16
CA GLY A 99 -0.07 -10.49 -6.75
C GLY A 99 -0.21 -9.30 -5.78
N THR A 100 0.08 -8.08 -6.26
CA THR A 100 -0.16 -6.84 -5.52
C THR A 100 -1.38 -6.11 -6.08
N LEU A 101 -1.46 -5.94 -7.40
CA LEU A 101 -2.48 -5.12 -8.04
C LEU A 101 -3.87 -5.76 -7.98
N GLY A 102 -3.98 -7.08 -8.14
CA GLY A 102 -5.26 -7.79 -8.06
C GLY A 102 -5.95 -7.56 -6.71
N PRO A 103 -5.36 -8.00 -5.59
CA PRO A 103 -5.96 -7.87 -4.26
C PRO A 103 -6.26 -6.43 -3.82
N LEU A 104 -5.53 -5.43 -4.34
CA LEU A 104 -5.63 -4.05 -3.87
C LEU A 104 -6.48 -3.14 -4.77
N PHE A 105 -6.75 -3.52 -6.02
CA PHE A 105 -7.41 -2.64 -6.99
C PHE A 105 -8.46 -3.32 -7.91
N CYS A 106 -8.67 -4.64 -7.85
CA CYS A 106 -9.66 -5.32 -8.68
C CYS A 106 -10.92 -5.79 -7.92
N ILE A 107 -12.01 -5.94 -8.67
CA ILE A 107 -13.37 -6.32 -8.22
C ILE A 107 -13.37 -7.70 -7.55
N ASP A 108 -14.14 -7.81 -6.45
CA ASP A 108 -14.23 -8.90 -5.47
C ASP A 108 -13.10 -8.99 -4.43
N CYS A 109 -12.16 -8.04 -4.43
CA CYS A 109 -11.06 -8.08 -3.49
C CYS A 109 -11.39 -7.41 -2.15
N THR A 110 -11.34 -8.23 -1.10
CA THR A 110 -11.53 -7.92 0.34
C THR A 110 -10.72 -6.72 0.88
N HIS A 111 -9.81 -6.14 0.09
CA HIS A 111 -8.86 -5.12 0.52
C HIS A 111 -8.95 -3.81 -0.29
N SER A 112 -9.79 -3.75 -1.34
CA SER A 112 -10.00 -2.54 -2.13
C SER A 112 -11.32 -1.85 -1.76
N ASN A 113 -11.28 -0.56 -1.46
CA ASN A 113 -12.47 0.31 -1.41
C ASN A 113 -12.63 1.15 -2.68
N TYR A 114 -11.77 0.92 -3.69
CA TYR A 114 -11.78 1.61 -4.97
C TYR A 114 -12.20 0.66 -6.09
N HIS A 115 -12.92 1.19 -7.07
CA HIS A 115 -13.49 0.42 -8.17
C HIS A 115 -13.40 1.21 -9.48
N ASN A 116 -12.72 0.64 -10.46
CA ASN A 116 -12.67 1.16 -11.82
C ASN A 116 -12.79 -0.01 -12.81
N PRO A 117 -13.90 -0.09 -13.59
CA PRO A 117 -14.11 -1.19 -14.55
C PRO A 117 -13.04 -1.27 -15.64
N GLU A 118 -12.48 -0.15 -16.07
CA GLU A 118 -11.42 -0.15 -17.10
C GLU A 118 -10.12 -0.71 -16.52
N LEU A 119 -9.77 -0.32 -15.29
CA LEU A 119 -8.61 -0.91 -14.60
C LEU A 119 -8.76 -2.43 -14.47
N VAL A 120 -9.95 -2.92 -14.13
CA VAL A 120 -10.23 -4.36 -14.03
C VAL A 120 -10.02 -5.06 -15.36
N LYS A 121 -10.54 -4.49 -16.45
CA LYS A 121 -10.36 -5.02 -17.80
C LYS A 121 -8.89 -5.06 -18.22
N MET A 122 -8.13 -3.99 -17.96
CA MET A 122 -6.70 -3.93 -18.26
C MET A 122 -5.92 -4.99 -17.46
N MET A 123 -6.28 -5.18 -16.19
CA MET A 123 -5.69 -6.20 -15.33
C MET A 123 -5.97 -7.62 -15.84
N ASP A 124 -7.18 -7.90 -16.30
CA ASP A 124 -7.52 -9.19 -16.91
C ASP A 124 -6.80 -9.43 -18.23
N GLU A 125 -6.62 -8.41 -19.07
CA GLU A 125 -5.79 -8.49 -20.27
C GLU A 125 -4.33 -8.82 -19.92
N ALA A 126 -3.76 -8.13 -18.93
CA ALA A 126 -2.40 -8.37 -18.47
C ALA A 126 -2.21 -9.78 -17.87
N ARG A 127 -3.24 -10.36 -17.24
CA ARG A 127 -3.18 -11.75 -16.73
C ARG A 127 -3.16 -12.80 -17.85
N ASN A 128 -3.80 -12.52 -18.98
CA ASN A 128 -3.94 -13.46 -20.09
C ASN A 128 -2.87 -13.28 -21.19
N GLU A 129 -2.05 -12.23 -21.12
CA GLU A 129 -0.96 -11.99 -22.08
C GLU A 129 0.28 -12.86 -21.78
N MET A 130 0.63 -13.73 -22.73
CA MET A 130 1.74 -14.68 -22.62
C MET A 130 3.09 -14.09 -23.06
N ASN A 131 3.09 -13.02 -23.84
CA ASN A 131 4.30 -12.30 -24.23
C ASN A 131 4.75 -11.37 -23.09
N ALA A 132 5.93 -11.64 -22.55
CA ALA A 132 6.46 -10.92 -21.40
C ALA A 132 6.59 -9.39 -21.62
N ASP A 133 6.98 -8.94 -22.81
CA ASP A 133 7.20 -7.52 -23.06
C ASP A 133 5.88 -6.77 -23.28
N LYS A 134 4.91 -7.39 -23.96
CA LYS A 134 3.54 -6.86 -24.04
C LYS A 134 2.90 -6.77 -22.66
N ARG A 135 3.05 -7.81 -21.83
CA ARG A 135 2.53 -7.83 -20.46
C ARG A 135 3.15 -6.74 -19.58
N LYS A 136 4.46 -6.48 -19.70
CA LYS A 136 5.11 -5.34 -19.03
C LYS A 136 4.54 -4.00 -19.50
N ALA A 137 4.30 -3.84 -20.80
CA ALA A 137 3.71 -2.62 -21.34
C ALA A 137 2.29 -2.38 -20.80
N LEU A 138 1.47 -3.44 -20.69
CA LEU A 138 0.16 -3.38 -20.04
C LEU A 138 0.29 -2.96 -18.56
N TYR A 139 1.20 -3.58 -17.79
CA TYR A 139 1.42 -3.17 -16.40
C TYR A 139 1.88 -1.72 -16.25
N ARG A 140 2.72 -1.22 -17.17
CA ARG A 140 3.07 0.21 -17.19
C ARG A 140 1.82 1.09 -17.34
N GLN A 141 0.93 0.77 -18.27
CA GLN A 141 -0.31 1.52 -18.48
C GLN A 141 -1.22 1.48 -17.24
N ILE A 142 -1.36 0.31 -16.63
CA ILE A 142 -2.10 0.11 -15.39
C ILE A 142 -1.53 0.97 -14.26
N LEU A 143 -0.22 0.95 -14.05
CA LEU A 143 0.44 1.72 -13.00
C LEU A 143 0.32 3.24 -13.24
N MET A 144 0.35 3.69 -14.50
CA MET A 144 0.09 5.09 -14.84
C MET A 144 -1.35 5.48 -14.50
N LEU A 145 -2.34 4.66 -14.85
CA LEU A 145 -3.74 4.90 -14.52
C LEU A 145 -3.95 5.00 -12.99
N ILE A 146 -3.41 4.05 -12.22
CA ILE A 146 -3.49 4.05 -10.75
C ILE A 146 -2.83 5.30 -10.19
N LYS A 147 -1.65 5.69 -10.70
CA LYS A 147 -0.98 6.91 -10.24
C LYS A 147 -1.84 8.14 -10.51
N ASP A 148 -2.42 8.24 -11.70
CA ASP A 148 -3.15 9.43 -12.14
C ASP A 148 -4.53 9.57 -11.46
N GLU A 149 -5.23 8.46 -11.20
CA GLU A 149 -6.47 8.48 -10.40
C GLU A 149 -6.22 8.60 -8.89
N ALA A 150 -4.99 8.35 -8.44
CA ALA A 150 -4.54 8.49 -7.07
C ALA A 150 -5.49 7.89 -6.00
N PRO A 151 -5.99 6.65 -6.14
CA PRO A 151 -6.85 6.01 -5.14
C PRO A 151 -6.12 5.69 -3.83
N TRP A 152 -4.78 5.72 -3.86
CA TRP A 152 -3.90 5.47 -2.73
C TRP A 152 -2.86 6.59 -2.59
N ILE A 153 -2.50 6.91 -1.35
CA ILE A 153 -1.31 7.70 -1.03
C ILE A 153 -0.19 6.71 -0.68
N PHE A 154 0.64 6.35 -1.66
CA PHE A 154 1.75 5.41 -1.45
C PHE A 154 2.83 6.03 -0.55
N LEU A 155 3.02 5.45 0.63
CA LEU A 155 3.92 6.01 1.66
C LEU A 155 5.38 5.58 1.47
N TYR A 156 5.66 4.30 1.70
CA TYR A 156 7.01 3.75 1.65
C TYR A 156 6.96 2.23 1.51
N GLN A 157 8.11 1.63 1.14
CA GLN A 157 8.33 0.20 1.23
C GLN A 157 9.01 -0.11 2.56
N GLN A 158 8.38 -0.94 3.40
CA GLN A 158 8.96 -1.32 4.69
C GLN A 158 10.23 -2.15 4.48
N VAL A 159 11.26 -1.84 5.26
CA VAL A 159 12.47 -2.67 5.36
C VAL A 159 12.36 -3.51 6.63
N ASP A 160 12.51 -4.81 6.48
CA ASP A 160 12.53 -5.73 7.62
C ASP A 160 13.93 -5.81 8.22
N HIS A 161 14.01 -5.69 9.54
CA HIS A 161 15.24 -5.84 10.31
C HIS A 161 15.19 -7.12 11.13
N TYR A 162 16.19 -7.99 10.94
CA TYR A 162 16.31 -9.27 11.65
C TYR A 162 17.55 -9.28 12.52
N GLY A 163 17.37 -9.62 13.81
CA GLY A 163 18.46 -9.91 14.73
C GLY A 163 18.59 -11.42 14.92
N VAL A 164 19.74 -11.98 14.54
CA VAL A 164 19.98 -13.43 14.61
C VAL A 164 21.17 -13.71 15.51
N ARG A 165 21.02 -14.63 16.47
CA ARG A 165 22.15 -15.06 17.33
C ARG A 165 23.21 -15.76 16.47
N LYS A 166 24.50 -15.52 16.76
CA LYS A 166 25.63 -16.12 16.03
C LYS A 166 25.56 -17.64 15.87
N ARG A 167 25.01 -18.33 16.87
CA ARG A 167 24.85 -19.80 16.86
C ARG A 167 23.78 -20.32 15.90
N ILE A 168 22.97 -19.44 15.30
CA ILE A 168 21.96 -19.83 14.32
C ILE A 168 22.58 -19.71 12.94
N GLY A 169 22.99 -20.86 12.40
CA GLY A 169 23.43 -21.02 11.02
C GLY A 169 22.24 -21.15 10.06
N ASN A 170 22.51 -20.94 8.77
CA ASN A 170 21.56 -21.10 7.67
C ASN A 170 20.29 -20.23 7.77
N PHE A 171 20.34 -19.11 8.50
CA PHE A 171 19.27 -18.13 8.42
C PHE A 171 19.24 -17.50 7.03
N ASN A 172 18.27 -17.89 6.21
CA ASN A 172 18.01 -17.29 4.92
C ASN A 172 16.56 -16.80 4.87
N LYS A 173 16.39 -15.49 4.77
CA LYS A 173 15.07 -14.90 4.59
C LYS A 173 14.83 -14.71 3.10
N LEU A 174 13.81 -15.38 2.57
CA LEU A 174 13.31 -15.06 1.23
C LEU A 174 12.81 -13.61 1.25
N ALA A 175 13.35 -12.77 0.37
CA ALA A 175 12.87 -11.41 0.22
C ALA A 175 11.34 -11.40 -0.04
N GLY A 176 10.63 -10.38 0.41
CA GLY A 176 9.17 -10.28 0.23
C GLY A 176 8.30 -11.34 0.93
N SER A 177 8.89 -12.36 1.58
CA SER A 177 8.14 -13.36 2.32
C SER A 177 7.89 -12.91 3.75
N GLU A 178 6.66 -13.00 4.24
CA GLU A 178 6.37 -12.84 5.67
C GLU A 178 6.77 -14.09 6.47
N LEU A 179 7.05 -15.22 5.79
CA LEU A 179 7.27 -16.52 6.43
C LEU A 179 8.73 -16.73 6.86
N MET A 180 8.91 -17.28 8.06
CA MET A 180 10.21 -17.78 8.54
C MET A 180 10.24 -19.30 8.39
N TYR A 181 11.23 -19.82 7.68
CA TYR A 181 11.43 -21.25 7.45
C TYR A 181 12.39 -21.81 8.49
N PHE A 182 11.84 -22.35 9.58
CA PHE A 182 12.61 -22.84 10.73
C PHE A 182 13.27 -24.20 10.47
N ASP A 183 12.75 -24.99 9.54
CA ASP A 183 13.26 -26.30 9.12
C ASP A 183 14.64 -26.23 8.46
N THR A 184 15.02 -25.06 7.93
CA THR A 184 16.34 -24.83 7.32
C THR A 184 17.42 -24.38 8.30
N LEU A 185 17.04 -23.97 9.51
CA LEU A 185 17.95 -23.39 10.50
C LEU A 185 18.82 -24.47 11.15
N LYS A 186 20.07 -24.13 11.43
CA LYS A 186 21.00 -24.99 12.18
C LYS A 186 21.44 -24.29 13.45
N ILE A 187 21.51 -25.01 14.56
CA ILE A 187 22.11 -24.51 15.79
C ILE A 187 23.54 -25.06 15.85
N THR A 188 24.53 -24.17 15.85
CA THR A 188 25.92 -24.54 16.12
C THR A 188 26.17 -24.45 17.63
N GLU A 189 27.08 -25.28 18.13
CA GLU A 189 27.56 -25.19 19.53
C GLU A 189 28.30 -23.88 19.81
#